data_AF-A0A1I4HRZ3-F1
#
_entry.id   AF-A0A1I4HRZ3-F1
#
_cell.length_a   1.000
_cell.length_b   1.000
_cell.length_c   1.000
_cell.angle_alpha   90.00
_cell.angle_beta   90.00
_cell.angle_gamma   90.00
#
_symmetry.space_group_name_H-M   'P 1'
#
loop_
_entity.id
_entity.type
_entity.pdbx_description
1 polymer ?
#
loop_
_entity_poly.entity_id
_entity_poly.type
_entity_poly.pdbx_seq_one_letter_code
_entity_poly.pdbx_strand_id
1 'polypeptide(L)' 'MAPYKPFNDVMKHKQNIEGAPTNKGGRLPLPIKIIGYFLFGGMILMGILAMIANSMF' A
#
# COMPACT_ATOMS: atom_id res chain seq x y z
N MET A 1 7.66 -47.26 -17.18
CA MET A 1 7.48 -46.43 -15.98
C MET A 1 7.65 -44.98 -16.39
N ALA A 2 6.61 -44.15 -16.26
CA ALA A 2 6.67 -42.75 -16.67
C ALA A 2 7.67 -41.98 -15.78
N PRO A 3 8.48 -41.07 -16.35
CA PRO A 3 9.47 -40.32 -15.57
C PRO A 3 8.74 -39.47 -14.53
N TYR A 4 9.07 -39.68 -13.25
CA TYR A 4 8.60 -38.86 -12.14
C TYR A 4 9.04 -37.42 -12.39
N LYS A 5 8.14 -36.60 -12.94
CA LYS A 5 8.40 -35.17 -13.10
C LYS A 5 8.49 -34.60 -11.68
N PRO A 6 9.61 -33.99 -11.28
CA PRO A 6 9.76 -33.52 -9.92
C PRO A 6 8.68 -32.47 -9.62
N PHE A 7 8.07 -32.55 -8.44
CA PHE A 7 7.07 -31.60 -7.93
C PHE A 7 7.52 -30.13 -8.06
N ASN A 8 8.84 -29.90 -8.07
CA ASN A 8 9.48 -28.61 -8.27
C ASN A 8 9.17 -27.97 -9.64
N ASP A 9 8.86 -28.76 -10.67
CA ASP A 9 8.53 -28.23 -12.00
C ASP A 9 7.11 -27.66 -12.06
N VAL A 10 6.17 -28.28 -11.34
CA VAL A 10 4.79 -27.76 -11.20
C VAL A 10 4.79 -26.46 -10.40
N MET A 11 5.54 -26.41 -9.29
CA MET A 11 5.65 -25.18 -8.49
C MET A 11 6.36 -24.06 -9.26
N LYS A 12 7.41 -24.37 -10.01
CA LYS A 12 8.09 -23.39 -10.87
C LYS A 12 7.19 -22.90 -12.00
N HIS A 13 6.40 -23.79 -12.61
CA HIS A 13 5.40 -23.42 -13.62
C HIS A 13 4.32 -22.50 -13.05
N LYS A 14 3.78 -22.84 -11.87
CA LYS A 14 2.78 -22.05 -11.16
C LYS A 14 3.32 -20.68 -10.79
N GLN A 15 4.53 -20.61 -10.25
CA GLN A 15 5.20 -19.34 -9.95
C GLN A 15 5.45 -18.47 -11.20
N ASN A 16 5.69 -19.09 -12.36
CA ASN A 16 5.93 -18.37 -13.62
C ASN A 16 4.63 -17.89 -14.32
N ILE A 17 3.51 -18.61 -14.14
CA ILE A 17 2.18 -18.19 -14.65
C ILE A 17 1.51 -17.21 -13.69
N GLU A 18 1.42 -17.59 -12.42
CA GLU A 18 0.61 -16.89 -11.41
C GLU A 18 1.39 -15.73 -10.78
N GLY A 19 2.72 -15.70 -11.02
CA GLY A 19 3.64 -14.78 -10.38
C GLY A 19 3.93 -15.21 -8.94
N ALA A 20 5.17 -15.06 -8.49
CA ALA A 20 5.43 -15.10 -7.05
C ALA A 20 4.66 -13.93 -6.39
N PRO A 21 4.04 -14.11 -5.20
CA PRO A 21 3.46 -13.00 -4.46
C PRO A 21 4.56 -11.95 -4.29
N THR A 22 4.40 -10.83 -4.98
CA THR A 22 5.46 -9.83 -5.03
C THR A 22 5.57 -9.23 -3.64
N ASN A 23 6.67 -9.51 -2.95
CA ASN A 23 6.98 -8.95 -1.63
C ASN A 23 7.39 -7.47 -1.75
N LYS A 24 6.71 -6.71 -2.61
CA LYS A 24 6.95 -5.29 -2.81
C LYS A 24 6.04 -4.55 -1.86
N GLY A 25 6.58 -4.19 -0.69
CA GLY A 25 6.09 -3.05 0.08
C GLY A 25 6.07 -1.82 -0.82
N GLY A 26 4.94 -1.62 -1.50
CA GLY A 26 4.75 -0.57 -2.49
C GLY A 26 4.42 0.75 -1.84
N ARG A 27 4.82 1.85 -2.48
CA ARG A 27 4.29 3.18 -2.16
C ARG A 27 2.78 3.15 -2.38
N LEU A 28 2.02 3.81 -1.50
CA LEU A 28 0.57 3.95 -1.71
C LEU A 28 0.26 4.52 -3.11
N PRO A 29 -0.79 4.01 -3.78
CA PRO A 29 -1.30 4.58 -5.02
C PRO A 29 -1.52 6.09 -4.91
N LEU A 30 -1.24 6.81 -5.99
CA LEU A 30 -1.32 8.28 -6.03
C LEU A 30 -2.67 8.83 -5.52
N PRO A 31 -3.84 8.27 -5.87
CA PRO A 31 -5.12 8.78 -5.37
C PRO A 31 -5.24 8.70 -3.85
N ILE A 32 -4.79 7.59 -3.25
CA ILE A 32 -4.89 7.39 -1.80
C ILE A 32 -3.93 8.33 -1.05
N LYS A 33 -2.76 8.61 -1.62
CA LYS A 33 -1.84 9.62 -1.08
C LYS A 33 -2.47 11.02 -1.05
N ILE A 34 -3.16 11.40 -2.12
CA ILE A 34 -3.84 12.71 -2.21
C ILE A 34 -4.93 12.82 -1.14
N ILE A 35 -5.75 11.78 -0.97
CA ILE A 35 -6.77 11.73 0.09
C ILE A 35 -6.11 11.85 1.46
N GLY A 36 -5.02 11.13 1.69
CA GLY A 36 -4.24 11.24 2.93
C GLY A 36 -3.76 12.67 3.20
N TYR A 37 -3.16 13.34 2.21
CA TYR A 37 -2.73 14.72 2.36
C TYR A 37 -3.89 15.70 2.64
N PHE A 38 -5.03 15.50 2.00
CA PHE A 38 -6.21 16.34 2.24
C PHE A 38 -6.76 16.17 3.66
N LEU A 39 -6.89 14.92 4.13
CA LEU A 39 -7.39 14.62 5.47
C LEU A 39 -6.44 15.12 6.55
N PHE A 40 -5.16 14.76 6.48
CA PHE A 40 -4.17 15.19 7.48
C PHE A 40 -3.88 16.69 7.41
N GLY A 41 -3.77 17.25 6.21
CA GLY A 41 -3.61 18.69 6.02
C GLY A 41 -4.79 19.48 6.57
N GLY A 42 -6.02 19.03 6.30
CA GLY A 42 -7.23 19.65 6.82
C GLY A 42 -7.35 19.58 8.35
N MET A 43 -7.02 18.43 8.96
CA MET A 43 -7.03 18.28 10.42
C MET A 43 -5.99 19.18 11.09
N ILE A 44 -4.76 19.23 10.56
CA ILE A 44 -3.70 20.10 11.08
C ILE A 44 -4.11 21.57 10.96
N LEU A 45 -4.65 21.97 9.80
CA LEU A 45 -5.11 23.32 9.56
C LEU A 45 -6.23 23.72 10.54
N MET A 46 -7.22 22.85 10.75
CA MET A 46 -8.28 23.08 11.73
C MET A 46 -7.74 23.21 13.16
N GLY A 47 -6.78 22.37 13.54
CA GLY A 47 -6.13 22.48 14.85
C GLY A 47 -5.42 23.81 15.06
N ILE A 48 -4.69 24.29 14.05
CA ILE A 48 -4.00 25.60 14.11
C ILE A 48 -5.03 26.74 14.22
N LEU A 49 -6.08 26.71 13.41
CA LEU A 49 -7.15 27.73 13.46
C LEU A 49 -7.85 27.74 14.82
N ALA A 50 -8.11 26.57 15.41
CA ALA A 50 -8.71 26.46 16.73
C ALA A 50 -7.78 27.02 17.83
N MET A 51 -6.47 26.76 17.77
CA MET A 51 -5.51 27.35 18.71
C MET A 51 -5.44 28.88 18.58
N ILE A 52 -5.41 29.39 17.36
CA ILE A 52 -5.42 30.84 17.10
C ILE A 52 -6.71 31.45 17.67
N ALA A 53 -7.87 30.87 17.35
CA ALA A 53 -9.15 31.34 17.87
C ALA A 53 -9.18 31.36 19.41
N ASN A 54 -8.72 30.29 20.06
CA ASN A 54 -8.63 30.20 21.52
C ASN A 54 -7.60 31.17 22.13
N SER A 55 -6.60 31.62 21.38
CA SER A 55 -5.64 32.62 21.86
C SER A 55 -6.13 34.06 21.70
N MET A 56 -7.14 34.29 20.86
CA MET A 56 -7.71 35.61 20.57
C MET A 56 -9.00 35.92 21.34
N PHE A 57 -9.68 34.90 21.86
CA PHE A 57 -10.90 34.97 22.68
C PHE A 57 -10.65 34.35 24.06
#